data_AF-A0A366CUI6-F1
#
_entry.id   AF-A0A366CUI6-F1
#
_cell.length_a   1.000
_cell.length_b   1.000
_cell.length_c   1.000
_cell.angle_alpha   90.00
_cell.angle_beta   90.00
_cell.angle_gamma   90.00
#
_symmetry.space_group_name_H-M   'P 1'
#
loop_
_entity.id
_entity.type
_entity.pdbx_description
1 polymer ?
#
loop_
_entity_poly.entity_id
_entity_poly.type
_entity_poly.pdbx_seq_one_letter_code
_entity_poly.pdbx_strand_id
1 'polypeptide(L)'
;MSGPDEMTFISVHGTSADWVKNLLANPQVRLRIWWRWRSGHATVTPYDPESMRQFNWYGKLGAKIFAIDSFTPVLVKVKFTPA
;
A
#
# COMPACT_ATOMS: atom_id res chain seq x y z
N MET A 1 22.22 -5.64 4.92
CA MET A 1 21.13 -5.99 3.98
C MET A 1 20.50 -4.71 3.48
N SER A 2 20.52 -4.47 2.16
CA SER A 2 19.65 -3.45 1.55
C SER A 2 18.20 -3.84 1.81
N GLY A 3 17.35 -2.88 2.17
CA GLY A 3 15.90 -3.13 2.29
C GLY A 3 15.28 -3.44 0.93
N PRO A 4 14.00 -3.87 0.87
CA PRO A 4 13.35 -4.19 -0.39
C PRO A 4 13.26 -2.95 -1.30
N ASP A 5 13.32 -3.13 -2.62
CA ASP A 5 13.23 -2.04 -3.59
C ASP A 5 11.81 -1.50 -3.77
N GLU A 6 10.82 -2.26 -3.33
CA GLU A 6 9.41 -1.87 -3.31
C GLU A 6 8.71 -2.34 -2.03
N MET A 7 7.59 -1.69 -1.71
CA MET A 7 6.73 -2.06 -0.59
C MET A 7 5.26 -1.92 -0.97
N THR A 8 4.46 -2.93 -0.67
CA THR A 8 3.03 -2.94 -0.97
C THR A 8 2.21 -2.77 0.30
N PHE A 9 1.22 -1.88 0.25
CA PHE A 9 0.24 -1.62 1.30
C PHE A 9 -1.15 -1.96 0.80
N ILE A 10 -2.07 -2.25 1.72
CA ILE A 10 -3.49 -2.43 1.43
C ILE A 10 -4.25 -1.27 2.07
N SER A 11 -5.03 -0.55 1.27
CA SER A 11 -6.08 0.32 1.80
C SER A 11 -7.38 -0.47 1.84
N VAL A 12 -7.78 -0.89 3.05
CA VAL A 12 -9.03 -1.64 3.24
C VAL A 12 -10.27 -0.81 2.91
N HIS A 13 -10.19 0.52 3.07
CA HIS A 13 -11.25 1.46 2.69
C HIS A 13 -11.12 1.97 1.24
N GLY A 14 -10.27 1.34 0.43
CA GLY A 14 -10.11 1.71 -0.97
C GLY A 14 -9.60 3.14 -1.15
N THR A 15 -10.18 3.83 -2.14
CA THR A 15 -9.90 5.23 -2.48
C THR A 15 -10.61 6.24 -1.56
N SER A 16 -11.48 5.77 -0.66
CA SER A 16 -12.16 6.63 0.31
C SER A 16 -11.23 7.09 1.44
N ALA A 17 -10.14 6.35 1.68
CA ALA A 17 -9.14 6.72 2.67
C ALA A 17 -8.38 7.98 2.24
N ASP A 18 -8.31 8.99 3.11
CA ASP A 18 -7.72 10.29 2.75
C ASP A 18 -6.25 10.21 2.36
N TRP A 19 -5.49 9.30 2.97
CA TRP A 19 -4.11 9.07 2.56
C TRP A 19 -4.03 8.57 1.12
N VAL A 20 -4.96 7.72 0.66
CA VAL A 20 -5.02 7.28 -0.75
C VAL A 20 -5.40 8.43 -1.67
N LYS A 21 -6.35 9.29 -1.28
CA LYS A 21 -6.69 10.50 -2.05
C LYS A 21 -5.47 11.41 -2.24
N ASN A 22 -4.67 11.58 -1.19
CA ASN A 22 -3.43 12.36 -1.27
C ASN A 22 -2.44 11.73 -2.26
N LEU A 23 -2.32 10.40 -2.29
CA LEU A 23 -1.44 9.70 -3.24
C LEU A 23 -1.92 9.82 -4.68
N LEU A 24 -3.24 9.80 -4.90
CA LEU A 24 -3.82 10.01 -6.23
C LEU A 24 -3.54 11.44 -6.74
N ALA A 25 -3.53 12.43 -5.84
CA ALA A 25 -3.20 13.81 -6.18
C ALA A 25 -1.68 14.03 -6.35
N ASN A 26 -0.86 13.40 -5.50
CA ASN A 26 0.59 13.47 -5.56
C ASN A 26 1.22 12.12 -5.14
N PRO A 27 1.81 11.37 -6.08
CA PRO A 27 2.36 10.03 -5.79
C PRO A 27 3.73 10.08 -5.10
N GLN A 28 4.34 11.25 -4.89
CA GLN A 28 5.65 11.35 -4.25
C GLN A 28 5.52 11.14 -2.74
N VAL A 29 6.19 10.10 -2.23
CA VAL A 29 6.09 9.71 -0.81
C VAL A 29 7.46 9.57 -0.17
N ARG A 30 7.45 9.58 1.16
CA ARG A 30 8.57 9.08 1.97
C ARG A 30 8.03 8.04 2.92
N LEU A 31 8.70 6.89 2.99
CA LEU A 31 8.41 5.86 3.97
C LEU A 31 9.56 5.74 4.94
N ARG A 32 9.23 5.66 6.23
CA ARG A 32 10.21 5.35 7.26
C ARG A 32 10.22 3.84 7.47
N ILE A 33 11.31 3.20 7.06
CA ILE A 33 11.54 1.78 7.27
C ILE A 33 12.63 1.65 8.33
N TRP A 34 12.27 1.07 9.48
CA TRP A 34 13.10 1.09 10.68
C TRP A 34 13.43 2.54 11.10
N TRP A 35 14.67 2.97 10.85
CA TRP A 35 15.22 4.27 11.25
C TRP A 35 15.56 5.15 10.05
N ARG A 36 15.25 4.70 8.82
CA ARG A 36 15.65 5.38 7.58
C ARG A 36 14.42 5.83 6.80
N TRP A 37 14.42 7.11 6.42
CA TRP A 37 13.49 7.63 5.44
C TRP A 37 13.97 7.24 4.04
N ARG A 38 13.06 6.69 3.23
CA ARG A 38 13.28 6.42 1.82
C ARG A 38 12.23 7.14 1.01
N SER A 39 12.67 7.92 0.03
CA SER A 39 11.79 8.51 -0.97
C SER A 39 11.33 7.44 -1.95
N GLY A 40 10.11 7.58 -2.45
CA GLY A 40 9.56 6.67 -3.44
C GLY A 40 8.37 7.25 -4.17
N HIS A 41 7.91 6.50 -5.16
CA HIS A 41 6.73 6.81 -5.96
C HIS A 41 5.64 5.78 -5.67
N ALA A 42 4.46 6.24 -5.30
CA ALA A 42 3.31 5.41 -5.00
C ALA A 42 2.42 5.20 -6.23
N THR A 43 1.91 3.99 -6.41
CA THR A 43 0.93 3.64 -7.44
C THR A 43 -0.23 2.92 -6.79
N VAL A 44 -1.44 3.43 -7.01
CA VAL A 44 -2.69 2.82 -6.52
C VAL A 44 -3.22 1.89 -7.60
N THR A 45 -3.40 0.61 -7.28
CA THR A 45 -3.97 -0.39 -8.19
C THR A 45 -5.19 -1.07 -7.57
N PRO A 46 -6.12 -1.60 -8.38
CA PRO A 46 -7.22 -2.41 -7.86
C PRO A 46 -6.71 -3.55 -6.98
N TYR A 47 -7.54 -3.97 -6.03
CA TYR A 47 -7.25 -5.16 -5.24
C TYR A 47 -7.16 -6.40 -6.13
N ASP A 48 -6.09 -7.15 -5.93
CA ASP A 48 -5.82 -8.39 -6.61
C ASP A 48 -5.62 -9.51 -5.55
N PRO A 49 -6.48 -10.54 -5.53
CA PRO A 49 -6.35 -11.66 -4.61
C PRO A 49 -5.00 -12.39 -4.72
N GLU A 50 -4.35 -12.35 -5.87
CA GLU A 50 -3.04 -12.97 -6.05
C GLU A 50 -1.94 -12.25 -5.27
N SER A 51 -1.97 -10.91 -5.31
CA SER A 51 -1.07 -10.05 -4.54
C SER A 51 -1.21 -10.25 -3.02
N MET A 52 -2.36 -10.75 -2.54
CA MET A 52 -2.56 -11.07 -1.11
C MET A 52 -1.70 -12.23 -0.61
N ARG A 53 -1.18 -13.07 -1.50
CA ARG A 53 -0.26 -14.16 -1.10
C ARG A 53 1.00 -13.62 -0.41
N GLN A 54 1.40 -12.38 -0.71
CA GLN A 54 2.55 -11.70 -0.12
C GLN A 54 2.30 -11.19 1.31
N PHE A 55 1.04 -11.12 1.75
CA PHE A 55 0.68 -10.59 3.07
C PHE A 55 0.56 -11.70 4.10
N ASN A 56 0.88 -11.36 5.36
CA ASN A 56 0.67 -12.24 6.50
C ASN A 56 -0.84 -12.45 6.79
N TRP A 57 -1.14 -13.34 7.73
CA TRP A 57 -2.52 -13.67 8.09
C TRP A 57 -3.34 -12.45 8.55
N TYR A 58 -2.70 -11.49 9.23
CA TYR A 58 -3.36 -10.28 9.72
C TYR A 58 -3.77 -9.35 8.57
N GLY A 59 -2.89 -9.13 7.59
CA GLY A 59 -3.21 -8.35 6.39
C GLY A 59 -4.34 -8.99 5.56
N LYS A 60 -4.35 -10.32 5.47
CA LYS A 60 -5.43 -11.08 4.82
C LYS A 60 -6.77 -10.94 5.55
N LEU A 61 -6.75 -11.01 6.87
CA LEU A 61 -7.95 -10.89 7.69
C LEU A 61 -8.58 -9.49 7.58
N GLY A 62 -7.77 -8.43 7.65
CA GLY A 62 -8.24 -7.06 7.51
C GLY A 62 -8.91 -6.80 6.16
N ALA A 63 -8.30 -7.25 5.06
CA ALA A 63 -8.91 -7.15 3.73
C ALA A 63 -10.26 -7.89 3.67
N LYS A 64 -10.36 -9.10 4.24
CA LYS A 64 -11.59 -9.89 4.21
C LYS A 64 -12.72 -9.31 5.07
N ILE A 65 -12.41 -8.79 6.26
CA ILE A 65 -13.40 -8.25 7.19
C ILE A 65 -13.94 -6.91 6.68
N PHE A 66 -13.07 -6.01 6.24
CA PHE A 66 -13.44 -4.64 5.90
C PHE A 66 -13.85 -4.44 4.43
N ALA A 67 -13.54 -5.39 3.53
CA ALA A 67 -14.07 -5.37 2.16
C ALA A 67 -15.59 -5.63 2.07
N ILE A 68 -16.22 -5.98 3.19
CA ILE A 68 -17.67 -6.19 3.30
C ILE A 68 -18.41 -4.84 3.36
N ASP A 69 -17.75 -3.77 3.82
CA ASP A 69 -18.33 -2.43 3.92
C ASP A 69 -18.11 -1.62 2.64
N SER A 70 -18.93 -1.82 1.60
CA SER A 70 -19.18 -0.92 0.43
C SER A 70 -17.99 -0.27 -0.31
N PHE A 71 -16.74 -0.57 0.06
CA PHE A 71 -15.52 0.02 -0.45
C PHE A 71 -14.67 -1.10 -1.05
N THR A 72 -14.33 -0.97 -2.31
CA THR A 72 -13.39 -1.89 -2.97
C THR A 72 -11.98 -1.58 -2.46
N PRO A 73 -11.28 -2.53 -1.82
CA PRO A 73 -9.92 -2.29 -1.37
C PRO A 73 -9.02 -1.94 -2.57
N VAL A 74 -7.92 -1.24 -2.28
CA VAL A 74 -6.86 -0.98 -3.27
C VAL A 74 -5.51 -1.36 -2.70
N LEU A 75 -4.61 -1.73 -3.60
CA LEU A 75 -3.20 -1.92 -3.29
C LEU A 75 -2.46 -0.64 -3.60
N VAL A 76 -1.54 -0.26 -2.71
CA VAL A 76 -0.63 0.86 -2.93
C VAL A 76 0.78 0.31 -2.98
N LYS A 77 1.39 0.34 -4.17
CA LYS A 77 2.77 -0.07 -4.38
C LYS A 77 3.67 1.15 -4.31
N VAL A 78 4.68 1.12 -3.45
CA VAL A 78 5.69 2.16 -3.36
C VAL A 78 7.00 1.63 -3.88
N LYS A 79 7.45 2.17 -5.02
CA LYS A 79 8.77 1.89 -5.57
C LYS A 79 9.76 2.91 -5.02
N PHE A 80 10.82 2.47 -4.37
CA PHE A 80 11.81 3.38 -3.79
C PHE A 80 12.73 3.93 -4.87
N THR A 81 13.05 5.23 -4.76
CA THR A 81 14.11 5.84 -5.55
C THR A 81 15.45 5.26 -5.08
N PRO A 82 16.40 4.96 -5.98
CA PRO A 82 17.78 4.66 -5.60
C PRO A 82 18.33 5.77 -4.70
N ALA A 83 19.07 5.35 -3.67
CA ALA A 83 19.69 6.27 -2.71
C ALA A 83 20.88 7.02 -3.36
#